data_AF-A0A2S9G646-F1
#
_entry.id   AF-A0A2S9G646-F1
#
_cell.length_a   1.000
_cell.length_b   1.000
_cell.length_c   1.000
_cell.angle_alpha   90.00
_cell.angle_beta   90.00
_cell.angle_gamma   90.00
#
_symmetry.space_group_name_H-M   'P 1'
#
loop_
_entity.id
_entity.type
_entity.pdbx_description
1 polymer ?
#
loop_
_entity_poly.entity_id
_entity_poly.type
_entity_poly.pdbx_seq_one_letter_code
_entity_poly.pdbx_strand_id
1 'polypeptide(L)'
;SLVIRGAAMQCRITTEDPTNGFRPDTGRITAYRSPGGAGIRLGGGAVLGGEIGAHFDSMLVKLTCRGRDFPAAVARAYRALAEFR
;
A
#
# COMPACT_ATOMS: atom_id res chain seq x y z
N SER A 1 14.99 -15.96 23.57
CA SER A 1 15.00 -14.50 23.79
C SER A 1 14.34 -13.80 22.61
N LEU A 2 13.69 -12.65 22.83
CA LEU A 2 13.12 -11.82 21.78
C LEU A 2 14.16 -10.77 21.35
N VAL A 3 14.41 -10.64 20.05
CA VAL A 3 15.36 -9.67 19.49
C VAL A 3 14.75 -8.94 18.30
N ILE A 4 15.00 -7.64 18.20
CA ILE A 4 14.59 -6.82 17.06
C ILE A 4 15.46 -7.21 15.85
N ARG A 5 14.83 -7.38 14.69
CA ARG A 5 15.54 -7.73 13.43
C ARG A 5 15.20 -6.74 12.32
N GLY A 6 16.07 -5.75 12.16
CA GLY A 6 15.93 -4.69 11.16
C GLY A 6 14.76 -3.77 11.44
N ALA A 7 14.16 -3.21 10.39
CA ALA A 7 13.02 -2.30 10.49
C ALA A 7 11.97 -2.60 9.44
N ALA A 8 10.74 -2.15 9.68
CA ALA A 8 9.64 -2.23 8.73
C ALA A 8 8.86 -0.91 8.72
N MET A 9 8.32 -0.54 7.55
CA MET A 9 7.47 0.62 7.35
C MET A 9 6.19 0.19 6.65
N GLN A 10 5.05 0.73 7.08
CA GLN A 10 3.75 0.45 6.47
C GLN A 10 3.15 1.72 5.87
N CYS A 11 2.71 1.64 4.61
CA CYS A 11 1.89 2.64 3.94
C CYS A 11 0.49 2.07 3.69
N ARG A 12 -0.56 2.86 3.92
CA ARG A 12 -1.92 2.55 3.48
C ARG A 12 -2.12 3.20 2.12
N ILE A 13 -2.50 2.41 1.12
CA ILE A 13 -2.95 2.91 -0.17
C ILE A 13 -4.46 3.04 -0.09
N THR A 14 -4.97 4.24 -0.31
CA THR A 14 -6.38 4.58 -0.18
C THR A 14 -6.92 5.19 -1.49
N THR A 15 -8.24 5.32 -1.59
CA THR A 15 -8.89 6.09 -2.67
C THR A 15 -8.98 7.59 -2.36
N GLU A 16 -8.29 8.08 -1.34
CA GLU A 16 -8.36 9.49 -0.94
C GLU A 16 -7.58 10.36 -1.94
N ASP A 17 -8.26 11.34 -2.54
CA ASP A 17 -7.64 12.24 -3.52
C ASP A 17 -7.02 13.46 -2.81
N PRO A 18 -5.68 13.58 -2.76
CA PRO A 18 -5.02 14.71 -2.11
C PRO A 18 -5.29 16.05 -2.78
N THR A 19 -5.70 16.07 -4.05
CA THR A 19 -6.07 17.29 -4.79
C THR A 19 -7.51 17.72 -4.55
N ASN A 20 -8.33 16.82 -3.96
CA ASN A 20 -9.72 17.04 -3.60
C ASN A 20 -9.95 16.89 -2.08
N GLY A 21 -9.04 17.46 -1.29
CA GLY A 21 -9.16 17.51 0.18
C GLY A 21 -9.14 16.14 0.87
N PHE A 22 -8.46 15.15 0.27
CA PHE A 22 -8.42 13.76 0.73
C PHE A 22 -9.80 13.09 0.79
N ARG A 23 -10.76 13.56 -0.01
CA ARG A 23 -12.05 12.90 -0.15
C ARG A 23 -11.85 11.49 -0.74
N PRO A 24 -12.43 10.44 -0.15
CA PRO A 24 -12.43 9.11 -0.76
C PRO A 24 -13.18 9.09 -2.08
N ASP A 25 -12.52 8.59 -3.12
CA ASP A 25 -13.14 8.31 -4.40
C ASP A 25 -13.84 6.93 -4.38
N THR A 26 -14.79 6.77 -5.29
CA THR A 26 -15.64 5.57 -5.44
C THR A 26 -15.70 5.14 -6.88
N GLY A 27 -16.11 3.90 -7.12
CA GLY A 27 -16.28 3.35 -8.46
C GLY A 27 -15.46 2.08 -8.67
N ARG A 28 -15.29 1.71 -9.93
CA ARG A 28 -14.71 0.42 -10.31
C ARG A 28 -13.21 0.51 -10.56
N ILE A 29 -12.45 -0.41 -9.97
CA ILE A 29 -11.02 -0.57 -10.23
C ILE A 29 -10.84 -1.16 -11.64
N THR A 30 -10.40 -0.34 -12.59
CA THR A 30 -10.21 -0.76 -13.99
C THR A 30 -8.81 -1.31 -14.28
N ALA A 31 -7.83 -0.97 -13.43
CA ALA A 31 -6.48 -1.52 -13.44
C ALA A 31 -6.00 -1.71 -12.00
N TYR A 32 -5.28 -2.81 -11.76
CA TYR A 32 -4.61 -3.06 -10.49
C TYR A 32 -3.39 -3.95 -10.73
N ARG A 33 -2.21 -3.41 -10.47
CA ARG A 33 -0.95 -4.14 -10.46
C ARG A 33 -0.18 -3.76 -9.21
N SER A 34 0.11 -4.76 -8.40
CA SER A 34 0.82 -4.57 -7.14
C SER A 34 2.32 -4.85 -7.27
N PRO A 35 3.17 -4.17 -6.46
CA PRO A 35 4.60 -4.45 -6.39
C PRO A 35 4.89 -5.81 -5.74
N GLY A 36 6.12 -6.28 -5.90
CA GLY A 36 6.56 -7.54 -5.31
C GLY A 36 8.05 -7.59 -4.96
N GLY A 37 8.53 -8.80 -4.73
CA GLY A 37 9.94 -9.07 -4.45
C GLY A 37 10.33 -9.01 -2.97
N ALA A 38 11.63 -9.16 -2.71
CA ALA A 38 12.16 -9.37 -1.36
C ALA A 38 11.84 -8.21 -0.42
N GLY A 39 11.24 -8.55 0.74
CA GLY A 39 10.91 -7.57 1.78
C GLY A 39 9.64 -6.76 1.53
N ILE A 40 8.85 -7.09 0.50
CA ILE A 40 7.52 -6.53 0.27
C ILE A 40 6.45 -7.49 0.79
N ARG A 41 5.50 -6.96 1.56
CA ARG A 41 4.28 -7.64 1.96
C ARG A 41 3.09 -6.76 1.63
N LEU A 42 2.07 -7.36 1.05
CA LEU A 42 0.77 -6.73 0.83
C LEU A 42 -0.25 -7.36 1.76
N GLY A 43 -1.02 -6.52 2.44
CA GLY A 43 -2.14 -6.94 3.29
C GLY A 43 -3.38 -6.14 2.93
N GLY A 44 -4.33 -6.77 2.25
CA GLY A 44 -5.52 -6.09 1.73
C GLY A 44 -6.11 -6.87 0.57
N GLY A 45 -7.15 -6.31 -0.05
CA GLY A 45 -8.04 -7.06 -0.94
C GLY A 45 -8.64 -6.27 -2.09
N ALA A 46 -8.06 -5.12 -2.48
CA ALA A 46 -8.41 -4.50 -3.74
C ALA A 46 -8.13 -5.49 -4.89
N VAL A 47 -9.13 -5.69 -5.74
CA VAL A 47 -9.09 -6.63 -6.86
C VAL A 47 -9.46 -5.92 -8.15
N LEU A 48 -8.82 -6.32 -9.25
CA LEU A 48 -9.18 -5.85 -10.57
C LEU A 48 -10.67 -6.10 -10.84
N GLY A 49 -11.40 -5.05 -11.23
CA GLY A 49 -12.82 -5.08 -11.51
C GLY A 49 -13.73 -4.97 -10.28
N GLY A 50 -13.18 -4.87 -9.07
CA GLY A 50 -13.96 -4.62 -7.85
C GLY A 50 -14.55 -3.22 -7.80
N GLU A 51 -15.71 -3.08 -7.17
CA GLU A 51 -16.35 -1.79 -6.90
C GLU A 51 -16.04 -1.29 -5.49
N ILE A 52 -15.66 -0.01 -5.41
CA ILE A 52 -15.46 0.73 -4.17
C ILE A 52 -16.68 1.60 -3.92
N GLY A 53 -17.40 1.31 -2.83
CA GLY A 53 -18.56 2.10 -2.39
C GLY A 53 -18.19 3.16 -1.35
N ALA A 54 -19.09 4.11 -1.12
CA ALA A 54 -18.89 5.24 -0.18
C ALA A 54 -19.11 4.89 1.30
N HIS A 55 -19.51 3.65 1.62
CA HIS A 55 -20.03 3.28 2.94
C HIS A 55 -18.97 2.78 3.93
N PHE A 56 -17.76 2.48 3.47
CA PHE A 56 -16.68 1.93 4.28
C PHE A 56 -15.41 2.80 4.19
N ASP A 57 -14.35 2.37 4.86
CA ASP A 57 -13.07 3.06 4.76
C ASP A 57 -12.52 3.01 3.33
N SER A 58 -11.66 3.98 3.01
CA SER A 58 -11.09 4.19 1.68
C SER A 58 -9.93 3.23 1.36
N MET A 59 -9.66 2.22 2.20
CA MET A 59 -8.43 1.45 2.14
C MET A 59 -8.44 0.39 1.05
N LEU A 60 -7.48 0.46 0.13
CA LEU A 60 -7.29 -0.54 -0.91
C LEU A 60 -6.33 -1.66 -0.45
N VAL A 61 -5.14 -1.29 0.00
CA VAL A 61 -4.11 -2.24 0.42
C VAL A 61 -3.12 -1.64 1.41
N LYS A 62 -2.63 -2.44 2.34
CA LYS A 62 -1.49 -2.11 3.21
C LYS A 62 -0.21 -2.62 2.55
N LEU A 63 0.69 -1.72 2.22
CA LEU A 63 2.04 -2.04 1.79
C LEU A 63 2.96 -2.02 2.99
N THR A 64 3.53 -3.17 3.36
CA THR A 64 4.58 -3.25 4.39
C THR A 64 5.91 -3.59 3.76
N CYS A 65 6.90 -2.74 3.96
CA CYS A 65 8.26 -2.91 3.45
C CYS A 65 9.21 -3.14 4.62
N ARG A 66 9.99 -4.23 4.58
CA ARG A 66 10.99 -4.57 5.60
C ARG A 66 12.41 -4.46 5.03
N GLY A 67 13.34 -3.94 5.83
CA GLY A 67 14.76 -3.86 5.53
C GLY A 67 15.64 -4.33 6.68
N ARG A 68 16.96 -4.42 6.42
CA ARG A 68 17.97 -4.69 7.45
C ARG A 68 18.11 -3.55 8.46
N ASP A 69 17.70 -2.35 8.07
CA ASP A 69 17.64 -1.11 8.84
C ASP A 69 16.48 -0.24 8.29
N PHE A 70 16.21 0.90 8.93
CA PHE A 70 15.13 1.80 8.54
C PHE A 70 15.32 2.43 7.15
N PRO A 71 16.51 2.96 6.78
CA PRO A 71 16.74 3.46 5.42
C PRO A 71 16.47 2.42 4.32
N ALA A 72 16.87 1.16 4.53
CA ALA A 72 16.57 0.10 3.57
C ALA A 72 15.06 -0.21 3.45
N ALA A 73 14.30 -0.10 4.55
CA ALA A 73 12.84 -0.25 4.52
C ALA A 73 12.17 0.92 3.75
N VAL A 74 12.64 2.14 3.97
CA VAL A 74 12.17 3.35 3.26
C VAL A 74 12.46 3.27 1.76
N ALA A 75 13.69 2.92 1.37
CA ALA A 75 14.07 2.77 -0.04
C ALA A 75 13.21 1.73 -0.77
N ARG A 76 12.91 0.59 -0.10
CA ARG A 76 12.00 -0.42 -0.64
C ARG A 76 10.57 0.08 -0.79
N ALA A 77 10.09 0.87 0.16
CA ALA A 77 8.76 1.46 0.08
C ALA A 77 8.65 2.48 -1.05
N TYR A 78 9.63 3.35 -1.25
CA TYR A 78 9.66 4.27 -2.39
C TYR A 78 9.57 3.52 -3.72
N ARG A 79 10.38 2.47 -3.91
CA ARG A 79 10.34 1.63 -5.11
C ARG A 79 8.97 0.96 -5.26
N ALA A 80 8.44 0.35 -4.21
CA ALA A 80 7.17 -0.36 -4.26
C ALA A 80 5.98 0.58 -4.54
N LEU A 81 5.99 1.80 -3.99
CA LEU A 81 4.99 2.83 -4.28
C LEU A 81 5.02 3.25 -5.76
N ALA A 82 6.22 3.37 -6.36
CA ALA A 82 6.38 3.73 -7.77
C ALA A 82 5.99 2.59 -8.76
N GLU A 83 5.94 1.34 -8.29
CA GLU A 83 5.59 0.17 -9.10
C GLU A 83 4.07 -0.10 -9.18
N PHE A 84 3.27 0.45 -8.26
CA PHE A 84 1.82 0.31 -8.29
C PHE A 84 1.22 0.91 -9.57
N ARG A 85 0.20 0.24 -10.10
CA ARG A 85 -0.69 0.76 -11.15
C ARG A 85 -2.12 0.37 -10.93
#